data_AF-A0AAD7JKD0-F1
#
_entry.id   AF-A0AAD7JKD0-F1
#
_cell.length_a   1.000
_cell.length_b   1.000
_cell.length_c   1.000
_cell.angle_alpha   90.00
_cell.angle_beta   90.00
_cell.angle_gamma   90.00
#
_symmetry.space_group_name_H-M   'P 1'
#
loop_
_entity.id
_entity.type
_entity.pdbx_description
1 polymer ?
#
loop_
_entity_poly.entity_id
_entity_poly.type
_entity_poly.pdbx_seq_one_letter_code
_entity_poly.pdbx_strand_id
1 'polypeptide(L)'
;YCNCKKSDTTPPLQQLLWNKWYPATTIDPATCATFATLEMFRLENVVGNINVSDFITAMERQTNATGSTGMNRHRYKEFMCMSRQWAFPVRMKRAGRGHDKAGVAATRLGQGAVACWACPHDGRNLPDGWRNVDAKLRFLYMLILALDANFKLKSRMHGNAKSDAPLGPGWEYSVEPREYMKHLRNYSIVPLLGYQL
;
A
#
# COMPACT_ATOMS: atom_id res chain seq x y z
N TYR A 1 -8.03 7.44 -25.89
CA TYR A 1 -6.88 8.33 -25.57
C TYR A 1 -6.02 8.52 -26.84
N CYS A 2 -5.43 9.72 -27.02
CA CYS A 2 -4.91 10.44 -28.23
C CYS A 2 -5.70 10.32 -29.56
N ASN A 3 -6.39 9.20 -29.82
CA ASN A 3 -7.11 8.89 -31.05
C ASN A 3 -6.28 9.10 -32.32
N CYS A 4 -4.96 8.95 -32.17
CA CYS A 4 -3.98 9.21 -33.20
C CYS A 4 -3.67 7.90 -33.91
N LYS A 5 -3.66 7.88 -35.26
CA LYS A 5 -3.48 6.66 -36.08
C LYS A 5 -2.28 5.79 -35.67
N LYS A 6 -1.24 6.41 -35.11
CA LYS A 6 -0.02 5.72 -34.63
C LYS A 6 -0.25 4.90 -33.35
N SER A 7 -1.35 5.08 -32.64
CA SER A 7 -1.65 4.42 -31.38
C SER A 7 -2.90 3.53 -31.42
N ASP A 8 -3.44 3.27 -32.62
CA ASP A 8 -4.63 2.43 -32.82
C ASP A 8 -4.45 1.01 -32.24
N THR A 9 -3.20 0.52 -32.17
CA THR A 9 -2.86 -0.79 -31.58
C THR A 9 -2.57 -0.74 -30.08
N THR A 10 -2.47 0.45 -29.47
CA THR A 10 -2.05 0.61 -28.08
C THR A 10 -3.24 0.87 -27.16
N PRO A 11 -3.46 0.07 -26.11
CA PRO A 11 -4.57 0.28 -25.18
C PRO A 11 -4.54 1.66 -24.51
N PRO A 12 -5.70 2.31 -24.27
CA PRO A 12 -5.76 3.64 -23.65
C PRO A 12 -4.99 3.76 -22.33
N LEU A 13 -5.06 2.73 -21.47
CA LEU A 13 -4.32 2.67 -20.21
C LEU A 13 -2.81 2.80 -20.41
N GLN A 14 -2.25 2.05 -21.35
CA GLN A 14 -0.81 2.07 -21.62
C GLN A 14 -0.34 3.44 -22.11
N GLN A 15 -1.14 4.05 -22.98
CA GLN A 15 -0.83 5.38 -23.48
C GLN A 15 -0.88 6.46 -22.37
N LEU A 16 -1.85 6.38 -21.45
CA LEU A 16 -1.92 7.25 -20.27
C LEU A 16 -0.69 7.09 -19.37
N LEU A 17 -0.30 5.85 -19.07
CA LEU A 17 0.86 5.57 -18.24
C LEU A 17 2.17 6.07 -18.87
N TRP A 18 2.33 5.97 -20.19
CA TRP A 18 3.47 6.56 -20.91
C TRP A 18 3.55 8.08 -20.74
N ASN A 19 2.40 8.74 -20.62
CA ASN A 19 2.31 10.19 -20.36
C ASN A 19 2.33 10.52 -18.86
N LYS A 20 2.68 9.54 -18.01
CA LYS A 20 2.74 9.69 -16.55
C LYS A 20 1.39 10.09 -15.95
N TRP A 21 0.29 9.63 -16.54
CA TRP A 21 -1.06 9.82 -16.02
C TRP A 21 -1.57 8.48 -15.49
N TYR A 22 -2.00 8.47 -14.23
CA TYR A 22 -2.61 7.32 -13.60
C TYR A 22 -4.14 7.48 -13.66
N PRO A 23 -4.88 6.55 -14.29
CA PRO A 23 -6.32 6.68 -14.38
C PRO A 23 -7.04 6.13 -13.15
N ALA A 24 -8.25 6.64 -12.90
CA ALA A 24 -9.12 6.15 -11.84
C ALA A 24 -9.73 4.76 -12.16
N THR A 25 -9.84 4.42 -13.45
CA THR A 25 -10.38 3.16 -13.97
C THR A 25 -9.47 2.64 -15.08
N THR A 26 -9.43 1.32 -15.28
CA THR A 26 -8.54 0.69 -16.27
C THR A 26 -9.20 0.45 -17.63
N ILE A 27 -10.53 0.33 -17.67
CA ILE A 27 -11.29 -0.04 -18.87
C ILE A 27 -11.61 1.21 -19.71
N ASP A 28 -12.32 2.17 -19.11
CA ASP A 28 -12.69 3.45 -19.74
C ASP A 28 -12.32 4.62 -18.82
N PRO A 29 -11.11 5.17 -18.96
CA PRO A 29 -10.58 6.19 -18.06
C PRO A 29 -11.14 7.58 -18.39
N ALA A 30 -12.11 8.04 -17.60
CA ALA A 30 -12.67 9.40 -17.69
C ALA A 30 -12.01 10.42 -16.73
N THR A 31 -11.15 9.96 -15.81
CA THR A 31 -10.48 10.80 -14.82
C THR A 31 -9.09 10.23 -14.54
N CYS A 32 -8.10 11.11 -14.52
CA CYS A 32 -6.70 10.76 -14.27
C CYS A 32 -6.06 11.76 -13.31
N ALA A 33 -5.05 11.31 -12.58
CA ALA A 33 -4.11 12.17 -11.86
C ALA A 33 -2.72 11.99 -12.47
N THR A 34 -1.90 13.04 -12.46
CA THR A 34 -0.50 12.89 -12.89
C THR A 34 0.30 12.14 -11.82
N PHE A 35 1.38 11.47 -12.22
CA PHE A 35 2.29 10.82 -11.26
C PHE A 35 2.86 11.84 -10.27
N ALA A 36 3.20 13.05 -10.73
CA ALA A 36 3.69 14.12 -9.87
C ALA A 36 2.67 14.51 -8.79
N THR A 37 1.37 14.60 -9.14
CA THR A 37 0.30 14.86 -8.17
C THR A 37 0.20 13.75 -7.13
N LEU A 38 0.30 12.48 -7.55
CA LEU A 38 0.22 11.33 -6.66
C LEU A 38 1.46 11.21 -5.74
N GLU A 39 2.64 11.55 -6.27
CA GLU A 39 3.89 11.65 -5.52
C GLU A 39 3.82 12.73 -4.45
N MET A 40 3.35 13.93 -4.84
CA MET A 40 3.14 15.05 -3.92
C MET A 40 2.15 14.67 -2.81
N PHE A 41 0.99 14.12 -3.17
CA PHE A 41 0.02 13.66 -2.19
C PHE A 41 0.62 12.62 -1.24
N ARG A 42 1.40 11.67 -1.76
CA ARG A 42 1.99 10.62 -0.93
C ARG A 42 2.97 11.19 0.08
N LEU A 43 3.75 12.19 -0.29
CA LEU A 43 4.67 12.88 0.62
C LEU A 43 3.89 13.63 1.70
N GLU A 44 2.92 14.46 1.30
CA GLU A 44 2.08 15.24 2.23
C GLU A 44 1.24 14.36 3.17
N ASN A 45 0.77 13.21 2.68
CA ASN A 45 0.05 12.25 3.50
C ASN A 45 0.94 11.62 4.58
N VAL A 46 2.22 11.39 4.29
CA VAL A 46 3.17 10.79 5.24
C VAL A 46 3.74 11.84 6.21
N VAL A 47 4.12 13.01 5.70
CA VAL A 47 4.80 14.06 6.48
C VAL A 47 3.81 14.97 7.18
N GLY A 48 2.83 15.48 6.44
CA GLY A 48 1.83 16.41 6.95
C GLY A 48 0.56 15.76 7.50
N ASN A 49 0.46 14.41 7.45
CA ASN A 49 -0.75 13.66 7.81
C ASN A 49 -2.00 14.18 7.08
N ILE A 50 -1.83 14.71 5.87
CA ILE A 50 -2.91 15.29 5.06
C ILE A 50 -3.78 14.15 4.51
N ASN A 51 -5.11 14.29 4.66
CA ASN A 51 -6.06 13.34 4.08
C ASN A 51 -6.44 13.73 2.64
N VAL A 52 -7.07 12.81 1.91
CA VAL A 52 -7.46 13.03 0.50
C VAL A 52 -8.38 14.26 0.33
N SER A 53 -9.31 14.48 1.27
CA SER A 53 -10.27 15.58 1.19
C SER A 53 -9.57 16.92 1.26
N ASP A 54 -8.67 17.09 2.23
CA ASP A 54 -7.93 18.33 2.43
C ASP A 54 -6.96 18.58 1.27
N PHE A 55 -6.32 17.54 0.76
CA PHE A 55 -5.42 17.66 -0.38
C PHE A 55 -6.16 18.10 -1.66
N ILE A 56 -7.31 17.50 -1.98
CA ILE A 56 -8.14 17.93 -3.11
C ILE A 56 -8.61 19.37 -2.90
N THR A 57 -9.10 19.69 -1.71
CA THR A 57 -9.56 21.05 -1.38
C THR A 57 -8.42 22.07 -1.57
N ALA A 58 -7.20 21.73 -1.19
CA ALA A 58 -6.02 22.58 -1.41
C ALA A 58 -5.74 22.79 -2.90
N MET A 59 -5.75 21.72 -3.72
CA MET A 59 -5.58 21.84 -5.18
C MET A 59 -6.68 22.67 -5.84
N GLU A 60 -7.93 22.50 -5.39
CA GLU A 60 -9.07 23.27 -5.87
C GLU A 60 -8.89 24.75 -5.54
N ARG A 61 -8.51 25.09 -4.30
CA ARG A 61 -8.26 26.47 -3.88
C ARG A 61 -7.04 27.10 -4.55
N GLN A 62 -6.02 26.32 -4.88
CA GLN A 62 -4.88 26.79 -5.66
C GLN A 62 -5.29 27.21 -7.07
N THR A 63 -6.29 26.54 -7.64
CA THR A 63 -6.80 26.82 -8.99
C THR A 63 -7.88 27.91 -8.99
N ASN A 64 -8.80 27.87 -8.02
CA ASN A 64 -9.83 28.87 -7.80
C ASN A 64 -9.99 29.17 -6.31
N ALA A 65 -9.29 30.20 -5.84
CA ALA A 65 -9.33 30.63 -4.44
C ALA A 65 -10.71 31.14 -3.99
N THR A 66 -11.56 31.57 -4.93
CA THR A 66 -12.86 32.20 -4.61
C THR A 66 -14.02 31.20 -4.54
N GLY A 67 -13.84 29.97 -5.02
CA GLY A 67 -14.90 28.96 -5.11
C GLY A 67 -16.08 29.35 -6.02
N SER A 68 -15.91 30.40 -6.84
CA SER A 68 -16.98 31.03 -7.63
C SER A 68 -17.35 30.26 -8.90
N THR A 69 -16.52 29.32 -9.37
CA THR A 69 -16.85 28.45 -10.50
C THR A 69 -17.48 27.17 -9.97
N GLY A 70 -18.68 26.86 -10.48
CA GLY A 70 -19.58 25.84 -9.96
C GLY A 70 -18.92 24.51 -9.60
N MET A 71 -19.36 23.97 -8.46
CA MET A 71 -19.13 22.64 -7.90
C MET A 71 -18.14 21.76 -8.69
N ASN A 72 -16.87 21.75 -8.26
CA ASN A 72 -15.98 20.67 -8.65
C ASN A 72 -16.64 19.35 -8.24
N ARG A 73 -16.91 18.47 -9.22
CA ARG A 73 -17.44 17.14 -8.93
C ARG A 73 -16.51 16.51 -7.92
N HIS A 74 -17.03 16.13 -6.76
CA HIS A 74 -16.24 15.61 -5.65
C HIS A 74 -15.42 14.38 -6.08
N ARG A 75 -14.17 14.59 -6.53
CA ARG A 75 -13.25 13.56 -7.06
C ARG A 75 -12.55 12.74 -6.00
N TYR A 76 -13.01 12.86 -4.76
CA TYR A 76 -12.44 12.19 -3.61
C TYR A 76 -12.32 10.69 -3.79
N LYS A 77 -13.37 10.02 -4.27
CA LYS A 77 -13.39 8.56 -4.41
C LYS A 77 -12.42 8.12 -5.50
N GLU A 78 -12.43 8.82 -6.63
CA GLU A 78 -11.52 8.57 -7.75
C GLU A 78 -10.07 8.77 -7.34
N PHE A 79 -9.75 9.88 -6.66
CA PHE A 79 -8.40 10.16 -6.19
C PHE A 79 -7.94 9.20 -5.08
N MET A 80 -8.83 8.84 -4.15
CA MET A 80 -8.53 7.81 -3.15
C MET A 80 -8.20 6.47 -3.81
N CYS A 81 -8.97 6.07 -4.82
CA CYS A 81 -8.68 4.87 -5.60
C CYS A 81 -7.32 4.96 -6.31
N MET A 82 -7.07 6.05 -7.05
CA MET A 82 -5.82 6.27 -7.77
C MET A 82 -4.61 6.28 -6.83
N SER A 83 -4.67 7.00 -5.71
CA SER A 83 -3.59 7.07 -4.73
C SER A 83 -3.28 5.72 -4.09
N ARG A 84 -4.31 4.95 -3.72
CA ARG A 84 -4.16 3.59 -3.19
C ARG A 84 -3.53 2.65 -4.21
N GLN A 85 -4.06 2.65 -5.43
CA GLN A 85 -3.61 1.79 -6.52
C GLN A 85 -2.22 2.18 -7.01
N TRP A 86 -1.88 3.47 -7.11
CA TRP A 86 -0.56 3.95 -7.52
C TRP A 86 0.50 3.67 -6.45
N ALA A 87 0.16 3.75 -5.16
CA ALA A 87 1.10 3.42 -4.09
C ALA A 87 1.54 1.95 -4.13
N PHE A 88 0.70 1.03 -4.59
CA PHE A 88 1.01 -0.40 -4.67
C PHE A 88 2.17 -0.75 -5.61
N PRO A 89 2.16 -0.43 -6.92
CA PRO A 89 3.27 -0.71 -7.83
C PRO A 89 4.53 0.06 -7.43
N VAL A 90 4.41 1.24 -6.81
CA VAL A 90 5.56 1.96 -6.24
C VAL A 90 6.22 1.14 -5.13
N ARG A 91 5.45 0.53 -4.22
CA ARG A 91 6.00 -0.37 -3.20
C ARG A 91 6.62 -1.62 -3.81
N MET A 92 5.96 -2.24 -4.80
CA MET A 92 6.50 -3.41 -5.50
C MET A 92 7.80 -3.11 -6.25
N LYS A 93 7.92 -1.90 -6.83
CA LYS A 93 9.17 -1.41 -7.44
C LYS A 93 10.27 -1.26 -6.39
N ARG A 94 9.97 -0.67 -5.23
CA ARG A 94 10.94 -0.53 -4.12
C ARG A 94 11.40 -1.88 -3.58
N ALA A 95 10.51 -2.87 -3.52
CA ALA A 95 10.84 -4.24 -3.13
C ALA A 95 11.53 -5.06 -4.25
N GLY A 96 11.83 -4.45 -5.41
CA GLY A 96 12.50 -5.13 -6.53
C GLY A 96 11.63 -6.18 -7.23
N ARG A 97 10.34 -6.29 -6.92
CA ARG A 97 9.45 -7.34 -7.43
C ARG A 97 9.15 -7.22 -8.93
N GLY A 98 9.35 -6.04 -9.50
CA GLY A 98 9.24 -5.81 -10.94
C GLY A 98 10.36 -6.47 -11.77
N HIS A 99 11.47 -6.85 -11.14
CA HIS A 99 12.60 -7.53 -11.80
C HIS A 99 12.56 -9.06 -11.65
N ASP A 100 11.59 -9.59 -10.89
CA ASP A 100 11.42 -11.03 -10.77
C ASP A 100 10.93 -11.61 -12.11
N LYS A 101 11.60 -12.65 -12.60
CA LYS A 101 11.25 -13.32 -13.87
C LYS A 101 9.84 -13.93 -13.82
N ALA A 102 9.38 -14.33 -12.64
CA ALA A 102 8.02 -14.84 -12.43
C ALA A 102 6.98 -13.71 -12.26
N GLY A 103 7.43 -12.44 -12.26
CA GLY A 103 6.60 -11.25 -12.15
C GLY A 103 6.14 -10.93 -10.73
N VAL A 104 5.43 -9.81 -10.60
CA VAL A 104 4.94 -9.30 -9.29
C VAL A 104 4.00 -10.27 -8.60
N ALA A 105 3.21 -11.06 -9.35
CA ALA A 105 2.28 -12.03 -8.81
C ALA A 105 2.96 -13.19 -8.05
N ALA A 106 4.25 -13.45 -8.31
CA ALA A 106 5.02 -14.47 -7.61
C ALA A 106 5.58 -14.01 -6.25
N THR A 107 5.25 -12.80 -5.81
CA THR A 107 5.67 -12.27 -4.51
C THR A 107 5.11 -13.14 -3.38
N ARG A 108 6.00 -13.70 -2.58
CA ARG A 108 5.63 -14.53 -1.42
C ARG A 108 5.34 -13.66 -0.20
N LEU A 109 4.79 -14.30 0.83
CA LEU A 109 4.50 -13.66 2.12
C LEU A 109 5.74 -12.95 2.67
N GLY A 110 5.58 -11.69 3.08
CA GLY A 110 6.62 -10.84 3.64
C GLY A 110 7.72 -10.38 2.67
N GLN A 111 7.71 -10.78 1.39
CA GLN A 111 8.80 -10.42 0.45
C GLN A 111 8.78 -8.96 -0.01
N GLY A 112 7.67 -8.25 0.19
CA GLY A 112 7.56 -6.81 0.00
C GLY A 112 7.92 -5.98 1.24
N ALA A 113 8.11 -6.63 2.40
CA ALA A 113 8.46 -5.92 3.63
C ALA A 113 9.94 -5.53 3.65
N VAL A 114 10.24 -4.34 4.16
CA VAL A 114 11.62 -3.95 4.44
C VAL A 114 12.04 -4.59 5.75
N ALA A 115 13.11 -5.39 5.71
CA ALA A 115 13.67 -5.97 6.92
C ALA A 115 14.18 -4.85 7.84
N CYS A 116 13.82 -4.92 9.12
CA CYS A 116 14.32 -3.97 10.12
C CYS A 116 15.82 -4.17 10.32
N TRP A 117 16.61 -3.11 10.16
CA TRP A 117 18.07 -3.15 10.27
C TRP A 117 18.56 -3.34 11.71
N ALA A 118 17.75 -2.90 12.68
CA ALA A 118 18.03 -3.03 14.10
C ALA A 118 17.66 -4.42 14.66
N CYS A 119 16.79 -5.17 13.98
CA CYS A 119 16.47 -6.52 14.41
C CYS A 119 17.69 -7.44 14.23
N PRO A 120 17.93 -8.39 15.15
CA PRO A 120 19.01 -9.36 15.02
C PRO A 120 18.71 -10.33 13.87
N HIS A 121 19.62 -10.39 12.89
CA HIS A 121 19.58 -11.25 11.71
C HIS A 121 20.84 -12.09 11.64
N ASP A 122 20.66 -13.38 11.81
CA ASP A 122 21.73 -14.36 11.66
C ASP A 122 22.36 -14.31 10.25
N GLY A 123 23.69 -14.32 10.20
CA GLY A 123 24.44 -14.22 8.94
C GLY A 123 24.35 -12.86 8.23
N ARG A 124 23.81 -11.82 8.88
CA ARG A 124 23.78 -10.44 8.33
C ARG A 124 24.39 -9.41 9.26
N ASN A 125 23.84 -9.24 10.46
CA ASN A 125 24.27 -8.22 11.42
C ASN A 125 24.59 -8.80 12.81
N LEU A 126 24.53 -10.11 12.98
CA LEU A 126 25.03 -10.81 14.16
C LEU A 126 26.45 -11.32 13.93
N PRO A 127 27.33 -11.29 14.95
CA PRO A 127 28.68 -11.83 14.83
C PRO A 127 28.67 -13.36 14.72
N ASP A 128 29.69 -13.93 14.08
CA ASP A 128 29.85 -15.37 14.01
C ASP A 128 29.95 -15.98 15.41
N GLY A 129 29.33 -17.15 15.60
CA GLY A 129 29.34 -17.83 16.90
C GLY A 129 28.45 -17.17 17.97
N TRP A 130 27.60 -16.19 17.64
CA TRP A 130 26.69 -15.54 18.59
C TRP A 130 25.80 -16.53 19.38
N ARG A 131 25.55 -17.73 18.84
CA ARG A 131 24.80 -18.81 19.53
C ARG A 131 25.58 -19.51 20.64
N ASN A 132 26.91 -19.47 20.57
CA ASN A 132 27.82 -20.19 21.46
C ASN A 132 28.34 -19.31 22.62
N VAL A 133 27.92 -18.05 22.68
CA VAL A 133 28.27 -17.18 23.81
C VAL A 133 27.69 -17.73 25.12
N ASP A 134 28.34 -17.39 26.23
CA ASP A 134 27.86 -17.70 27.58
C ASP A 134 26.37 -17.32 27.70
N ALA A 135 25.59 -18.17 28.35
CA ALA A 135 24.18 -17.94 28.61
C ALA A 135 23.90 -16.54 29.19
N LYS A 136 24.82 -16.01 30.01
CA LYS A 136 24.73 -14.67 30.60
C LYS A 136 24.82 -13.54 29.59
N LEU A 137 25.35 -13.76 28.39
CA LEU A 137 25.55 -12.74 27.34
C LEU A 137 24.55 -12.86 26.18
N ARG A 138 23.74 -13.93 26.12
CA ARG A 138 22.79 -14.16 25.02
C ARG A 138 21.77 -13.04 24.83
N PHE A 139 21.45 -12.30 25.91
CA PHE A 139 20.53 -11.16 25.85
C PHE A 139 21.00 -10.04 24.91
N LEU A 140 22.31 -9.95 24.61
CA LEU A 140 22.86 -8.97 23.66
C LEU A 140 22.39 -9.19 22.22
N TYR A 141 21.95 -10.41 21.88
CA TYR A 141 21.56 -10.80 20.52
C TYR A 141 20.07 -11.16 20.41
N MET A 142 19.28 -10.89 21.45
CA MET A 142 17.86 -11.25 21.44
C MET A 142 17.03 -10.26 20.63
N LEU A 143 15.98 -10.76 19.97
CA LEU A 143 14.99 -9.91 19.34
C LEU A 143 14.12 -9.28 20.43
N ILE A 144 14.31 -7.99 20.66
CA ILE A 144 13.45 -7.20 21.55
C ILE A 144 12.25 -6.72 20.73
N LEU A 145 11.10 -7.35 20.93
CA LEU A 145 9.84 -6.89 20.37
C LEU A 145 9.24 -5.82 21.30
N ALA A 146 9.63 -4.57 21.09
CA ALA A 146 8.97 -3.44 21.71
C ALA A 146 7.64 -3.18 20.99
N LEU A 147 6.55 -3.68 21.58
CA LEU A 147 5.20 -3.35 21.14
C LEU A 147 4.83 -2.01 21.75
N ASP A 148 5.00 -0.92 20.99
CA ASP A 148 4.43 0.37 21.38
C ASP A 148 2.89 0.24 21.35
N ALA A 149 2.27 0.21 22.54
CA ALA A 149 0.82 0.10 22.68
C ALA A 149 0.05 1.31 22.11
N ASN A 150 0.74 2.34 21.59
CA ASN A 150 0.13 3.44 20.85
C ASN A 150 -0.11 3.16 19.35
N PHE A 151 0.16 1.96 18.84
CA PHE A 151 -0.33 1.57 17.52
C PHE A 151 -1.87 1.51 17.54
N LYS A 152 -2.52 2.62 17.20
CA LYS A 152 -3.93 2.64 16.80
C LYS A 152 -4.06 2.07 15.40
N LEU A 153 -3.74 0.78 15.23
CA LEU A 153 -4.27 0.01 14.12
C LEU A 153 -5.78 -0.10 14.40
N LYS A 154 -6.55 0.89 13.98
CA LYS A 154 -8.01 0.83 14.06
C LYS A 154 -8.46 -0.27 13.12
N SER A 155 -8.48 -1.50 13.62
CA SER A 155 -9.26 -2.59 13.04
C SER A 155 -10.72 -2.20 13.20
N ARG A 156 -11.19 -1.31 12.34
CA ARG A 156 -12.62 -1.14 12.16
C ARG A 156 -13.09 -2.46 11.58
N MET A 157 -14.04 -3.10 12.26
CA MET A 157 -14.77 -4.20 11.66
C MET A 157 -15.46 -3.63 10.42
N HIS A 158 -14.93 -3.93 9.25
CA HIS A 158 -15.55 -3.54 7.99
C HIS A 158 -16.52 -4.64 7.61
N GLY A 159 -17.81 -4.30 7.49
CA GLY A 159 -18.88 -5.28 7.28
C GLY A 159 -18.74 -6.12 6.00
N ASN A 160 -17.87 -5.74 5.05
CA ASN A 160 -17.62 -6.51 3.83
C ASN A 160 -16.16 -6.37 3.34
N ALA A 161 -15.35 -7.41 3.51
CA ALA A 161 -14.01 -7.49 2.92
C ALA A 161 -14.03 -7.53 1.38
N LYS A 162 -15.15 -7.98 0.77
CA LYS A 162 -15.31 -8.07 -0.69
C LYS A 162 -15.28 -6.71 -1.40
N SER A 163 -15.73 -5.63 -0.76
CA SER A 163 -15.77 -4.30 -1.39
C SER A 163 -14.42 -3.56 -1.33
N ASP A 164 -13.50 -3.98 -0.48
CA ASP A 164 -12.16 -3.37 -0.35
C ASP A 164 -11.08 -4.44 -0.22
N ALA A 165 -10.88 -5.20 -1.30
CA ALA A 165 -9.88 -6.24 -1.34
C ALA A 165 -8.46 -5.66 -1.17
N PRO A 166 -7.59 -6.25 -0.33
CA PRO A 166 -6.21 -5.81 -0.16
C PRO A 166 -5.39 -5.96 -1.44
N LEU A 167 -4.53 -4.97 -1.72
CA LEU A 167 -3.56 -5.02 -2.81
C LEU A 167 -2.26 -5.67 -2.31
N GLY A 168 -2.12 -6.99 -2.53
CA GLY A 168 -1.00 -7.80 -2.06
C GLY A 168 -1.14 -8.24 -0.61
N PRO A 169 -2.15 -9.07 -0.29
CA PRO A 169 -2.36 -9.52 1.07
C PRO A 169 -1.20 -10.42 1.52
N GLY A 170 -0.72 -10.22 2.76
CA GLY A 170 0.42 -10.96 3.27
C GLY A 170 1.79 -10.57 2.69
N TRP A 171 1.87 -9.69 1.69
CA TRP A 171 3.14 -9.44 0.97
C TRP A 171 4.09 -8.51 1.73
N GLU A 172 3.58 -7.64 2.58
CA GLU A 172 4.37 -6.65 3.34
C GLU A 172 4.22 -6.92 4.86
N TYR A 173 3.97 -5.88 5.65
CA TYR A 173 3.88 -5.97 7.12
C TYR A 173 2.55 -6.50 7.64
N SER A 174 1.51 -6.57 6.79
CA SER A 174 0.21 -7.12 7.16
C SER A 174 0.16 -8.61 6.84
N VAL A 175 -0.37 -9.41 7.77
CA VAL A 175 -0.60 -10.84 7.57
C VAL A 175 -1.68 -11.10 6.52
N GLU A 176 -1.57 -12.25 5.84
CA GLU A 176 -2.59 -12.73 4.91
C GLU A 176 -3.91 -12.95 5.65
N PRO A 177 -5.01 -12.25 5.29
CA PRO A 177 -6.26 -12.31 6.05
C PRO A 177 -6.84 -13.71 6.16
N ARG A 178 -6.73 -14.54 5.11
CA ARG A 178 -7.25 -15.92 5.10
C ARG A 178 -6.53 -16.81 6.13
N GLU A 179 -5.20 -16.78 6.11
CA GLU A 179 -4.38 -17.56 7.03
C GLU A 179 -4.52 -17.05 8.47
N TYR A 180 -4.62 -15.73 8.65
CA TYR A 180 -4.84 -15.13 9.96
C TYR A 180 -6.20 -15.53 10.56
N MET A 181 -7.28 -15.48 9.77
CA MET A 181 -8.60 -15.90 10.24
C MET A 181 -8.66 -17.41 10.53
N LYS A 182 -7.92 -18.24 9.79
CA LYS A 182 -7.78 -19.67 10.10
C LYS A 182 -7.04 -19.88 11.43
N HIS A 183 -5.96 -19.14 11.65
CA HIS A 183 -5.23 -19.17 12.93
C HIS A 183 -6.13 -18.77 14.09
N LEU A 184 -6.88 -17.66 13.97
CA LEU A 184 -7.75 -17.17 15.05
C LEU A 184 -8.84 -18.18 15.46
N ARG A 185 -9.37 -18.98 14.53
CA ARG A 185 -10.36 -20.05 14.86
C ARG A 185 -9.84 -21.06 15.87
N ASN A 186 -8.53 -21.30 15.91
CA ASN A 186 -7.93 -22.24 16.84
C ASN A 186 -7.84 -21.68 18.27
N TYR A 187 -8.02 -20.36 18.45
CA TYR A 187 -7.85 -19.67 19.73
C TYR A 187 -9.09 -18.89 20.18
N SER A 188 -10.16 -18.85 19.37
CA SER A 188 -11.37 -18.09 19.68
C SER A 188 -12.38 -18.94 20.44
N ILE A 189 -12.72 -18.51 21.66
CA ILE A 189 -13.79 -19.05 22.52
C ILE A 189 -15.16 -18.46 22.11
N VAL A 190 -15.18 -17.42 21.26
CA VAL A 190 -16.38 -16.73 20.80
C VAL A 190 -16.65 -17.10 19.33
N PRO A 191 -17.90 -17.45 18.94
CA PRO A 191 -18.20 -17.75 17.55
C PRO A 191 -17.92 -16.53 16.68
N LEU A 192 -16.99 -16.67 15.74
CA LEU A 192 -16.78 -15.69 14.67
C LEU A 192 -18.02 -15.70 13.78
N LEU A 193 -19.02 -14.90 14.14
CA LEU A 193 -20.27 -14.73 13.40
C LEU A 193 -19.96 -14.33 11.94
N GLY A 194 -20.16 -15.27 11.01
CA GLY A 194 -20.72 -14.97 9.69
C GLY A 194 -19.82 -14.36 8.62
N TYR A 195 -18.51 -14.59 8.60
CA TYR A 195 -17.66 -14.15 7.47
C TYR A 195 -17.41 -15.27 6.45
N GLN A 196 -18.17 -15.27 5.36
CA GLN A 196 -17.78 -15.91 4.10
C GLN A 196 -16.93 -14.92 3.28
N LEU A 197 -15.64 -15.22 3.16
CA LEU A 197 -14.71 -14.51 2.26
C LEU A 197 -15.11 -14.70 0.79
#